data_AF-A0A2N7RKL9-F1
#
_entry.id   AF-A0A2N7RKL9-F1
#
_cell.length_a   1.000
_cell.length_b   1.000
_cell.length_c   1.000
_cell.angle_alpha   90.00
_cell.angle_beta   90.00
_cell.angle_gamma   90.00
#
_symmetry.space_group_name_H-M   'P 1'
#
loop_
_entity.id
_entity.type
_entity.pdbx_description
1 polymer ?
#
loop_
_entity_poly.entity_id
_entity_poly.type
_entity_poly.pdbx_seq_one_letter_code
_entity_poly.pdbx_strand_id
1 'polypeptide(L)'
;MALADDLHPYQYLWDGSQPGWGLTHINSQHTGLALQFSVPGGSAQERLSARKTIEEFKPLSIQQVTTRLHGCKLFPLGQFEAKEARRIAAQARQQGLTVLEEPSSTVHFLPTNLLSNRVLLIDDENLAKRVYEAAILHGVPVRHIEA
;
A
#
# COMPACT_ATOMS: atom_id res chain seq x y z
N MET A 1 22.80 0.55 -13.18
CA MET A 1 23.17 1.95 -12.90
C MET A 1 21.90 2.66 -12.44
N ALA A 2 21.75 2.88 -11.14
CA ALA A 2 20.62 3.67 -10.63
C ALA A 2 20.93 5.14 -10.89
N LEU A 3 20.03 5.84 -11.58
CA LEU A 3 20.05 7.30 -11.62
C LEU A 3 19.94 7.76 -10.17
N ALA A 4 20.95 8.45 -9.66
CA ALA A 4 20.81 9.16 -8.41
C ALA A 4 19.82 10.29 -8.69
N ASP A 5 18.52 10.07 -8.43
CA ASP A 5 17.54 11.12 -8.71
C ASP A 5 17.92 12.35 -7.89
N ASP A 6 17.97 13.47 -8.59
CA ASP A 6 18.50 14.70 -8.07
C ASP A 6 17.54 15.32 -7.04
N LEU A 7 18.04 15.61 -5.83
CA LEU A 7 17.27 16.26 -4.78
C LEU A 7 17.33 17.80 -4.85
N HIS A 8 18.16 18.38 -5.73
CA HIS A 8 18.27 19.83 -5.90
C HIS A 8 16.92 20.56 -6.05
N PRO A 9 15.94 20.03 -6.81
CA PRO A 9 14.64 20.69 -6.94
C PRO A 9 13.87 20.86 -5.63
N TYR A 10 14.23 20.13 -4.57
CA TYR A 10 13.50 20.10 -3.29
C TYR A 10 14.26 20.77 -2.14
N GLN A 11 15.46 21.30 -2.37
CA GLN A 11 16.30 21.92 -1.32
C GLN A 11 15.59 23.07 -0.59
N TYR A 12 14.68 23.76 -1.28
CA TYR A 12 13.87 24.84 -0.71
C TYR A 12 13.06 24.45 0.54
N LEU A 13 12.86 23.14 0.77
CA LEU A 13 12.19 22.61 1.94
C LEU A 13 13.02 22.77 3.22
N TRP A 14 14.36 22.80 3.13
CA TRP A 14 15.26 22.76 4.28
C TRP A 14 16.44 23.75 4.25
N ASP A 15 16.71 24.41 3.11
CA ASP A 15 17.76 25.42 2.99
C ASP A 15 17.35 26.82 3.49
N GLY A 16 16.08 27.00 3.84
CA GLY A 16 15.51 28.25 4.33
C GLY A 16 15.14 29.28 3.24
N SER A 17 15.33 28.95 1.96
CA SER A 17 14.94 29.82 0.84
C SER A 17 13.42 30.05 0.76
N GLN A 18 12.63 29.08 1.22
CA GLN A 18 11.19 29.24 1.41
C GLN A 18 10.80 28.90 2.86
N PRO A 19 10.33 29.88 3.65
CA PRO A 19 9.93 29.60 5.02
C PRO A 19 8.57 28.87 5.10
N GLY A 20 8.33 28.24 6.25
CA GLY A 20 7.03 27.66 6.58
C GLY A 20 6.86 26.18 6.25
N TRP A 21 7.85 25.55 5.61
CA TRP A 21 7.83 24.11 5.37
C TRP A 21 8.01 23.30 6.65
N GLY A 22 7.16 22.29 6.79
CA GLY A 22 7.26 21.23 7.80
C GLY A 22 6.84 19.90 7.17
N LEU A 23 7.06 18.80 7.89
CA LEU A 23 6.60 17.48 7.49
C LEU A 23 5.39 17.07 8.34
N THR A 24 4.31 16.68 7.69
CA THR A 24 3.17 16.05 8.36
C THR A 24 3.37 14.55 8.37
N HIS A 25 3.40 13.96 9.56
CA HIS A 25 3.49 12.51 9.75
C HIS A 25 2.13 11.87 9.52
N ILE A 26 2.07 10.93 8.59
CA ILE A 26 0.86 10.20 8.19
C ILE A 26 1.10 8.71 8.47
N ASN A 27 0.25 8.16 9.33
CA ASN A 27 0.18 6.73 9.56
C ASN A 27 -0.86 6.12 8.62
N SER A 28 -0.41 5.36 7.64
CA SER A 28 -1.30 4.58 6.80
C SER A 28 -1.34 3.14 7.32
N GLN A 29 -2.53 2.71 7.77
CA GLN A 29 -2.75 1.35 8.24
C GLN A 29 -3.36 0.51 7.12
N HIS A 30 -2.51 -0.31 6.51
CA HIS A 30 -2.93 -1.27 5.51
C HIS A 30 -3.02 -2.66 6.11
N THR A 31 -3.71 -3.55 5.41
CA THR A 31 -3.75 -4.97 5.71
C THR A 31 -3.51 -5.72 4.41
N GLY A 32 -2.44 -6.49 4.37
CA GLY A 32 -2.19 -7.46 3.32
C GLY A 32 -3.19 -8.59 3.43
N LEU A 33 -3.80 -8.97 2.31
CA LEU A 33 -4.70 -10.11 2.23
C LEU A 33 -4.11 -11.20 1.35
N ALA A 34 -4.23 -12.45 1.79
CA ALA A 34 -3.93 -13.60 0.97
C ALA A 34 -5.00 -14.70 1.16
N LEU A 35 -5.34 -15.39 0.07
CA LEU A 35 -6.08 -16.63 0.18
C LEU A 35 -5.14 -17.76 0.57
N GLN A 36 -5.54 -18.55 1.56
CA GLN A 36 -4.87 -19.78 1.92
C GLN A 36 -5.69 -20.96 1.44
N PHE A 37 -5.06 -21.80 0.62
CA PHE A 37 -5.69 -22.99 0.08
C PHE A 37 -5.38 -24.21 0.93
N SER A 38 -6.38 -25.09 1.08
CA SER A 38 -6.25 -26.36 1.79
C SER A 38 -5.19 -27.29 1.19
N VAL A 39 -5.04 -27.24 -0.13
CA VAL A 39 -4.03 -27.96 -0.93
C VAL A 39 -3.41 -27.01 -1.95
N PRO A 40 -2.19 -27.28 -2.45
CA PRO A 40 -1.60 -26.48 -3.53
C PRO A 40 -2.53 -26.38 -4.74
N GLY A 41 -2.86 -25.15 -5.15
CA GLY A 41 -3.82 -24.84 -6.21
C GLY A 41 -5.30 -24.93 -5.84
N GLY A 42 -5.60 -25.13 -4.56
CA GLY A 42 -6.96 -25.22 -4.02
C GLY A 42 -7.68 -26.50 -4.43
N SER A 43 -8.76 -26.78 -3.73
CA SER A 43 -9.79 -27.72 -4.18
C SER A 43 -10.59 -27.13 -5.34
N ALA A 44 -11.39 -27.97 -6.01
CA ALA A 44 -12.29 -27.49 -7.05
C ALA A 44 -13.29 -26.44 -6.54
N GLN A 45 -13.78 -26.63 -5.30
CA GLN A 45 -14.68 -25.69 -4.65
C GLN A 45 -13.99 -24.36 -4.34
N GLU A 46 -12.78 -24.39 -3.78
CA GLU A 46 -12.00 -23.15 -3.52
C GLU A 46 -11.71 -22.38 -4.81
N ARG A 47 -11.37 -23.06 -5.92
CA ARG A 47 -11.17 -22.39 -7.22
C ARG A 47 -12.44 -21.75 -7.76
N LEU A 48 -13.59 -22.40 -7.61
CA LEU A 48 -14.88 -21.84 -8.00
C LEU A 48 -15.27 -20.64 -7.13
N SER A 49 -15.04 -20.71 -5.82
CA SER A 49 -15.25 -19.59 -4.90
C SER A 49 -14.33 -18.42 -5.21
N ALA A 50 -13.03 -18.67 -5.41
CA ALA A 50 -12.06 -17.64 -5.78
C ALA A 50 -12.47 -16.92 -7.07
N ARG A 51 -12.93 -17.65 -8.08
CA ARG A 51 -13.45 -17.06 -9.32
C ARG A 51 -14.64 -16.13 -9.13
N LYS A 52 -15.51 -16.40 -8.15
CA LYS A 52 -16.69 -15.56 -7.85
C LYS A 52 -16.33 -14.32 -7.04
N THR A 53 -15.36 -14.45 -6.14
CA THR A 53 -15.01 -13.39 -5.18
C THR A 53 -13.98 -12.42 -5.73
N ILE A 54 -12.93 -12.91 -6.39
CA ILE A 54 -11.80 -12.09 -6.82
C ILE A 54 -12.13 -11.45 -8.17
N GLU A 55 -12.12 -10.12 -8.22
CA GLU A 55 -12.51 -9.35 -9.41
C GLU A 55 -11.72 -9.75 -10.66
N GLU A 56 -10.40 -9.92 -10.53
CA GLU A 56 -9.53 -10.33 -11.64
C GLU A 56 -9.83 -11.74 -12.19
N PHE A 57 -10.51 -12.59 -11.41
CA PHE A 57 -10.84 -13.95 -11.84
C PHE A 57 -12.24 -14.08 -12.43
N LYS A 58 -13.15 -13.15 -12.14
CA LYS A 58 -14.52 -13.15 -12.69
C LYS A 58 -14.59 -13.32 -14.21
N PRO A 59 -13.77 -12.62 -15.03
CA PRO A 59 -13.83 -12.78 -16.49
C PRO A 59 -13.16 -14.06 -16.98
N LEU A 60 -12.39 -14.75 -16.14
CA LEU A 60 -11.62 -15.93 -16.53
C LEU A 60 -12.49 -17.19 -16.56
N SER A 61 -12.10 -18.15 -17.38
CA SER A 61 -12.64 -19.51 -17.31
C SER A 61 -12.08 -20.25 -16.10
N ILE A 62 -12.75 -21.32 -15.66
CA ILE A 62 -12.26 -22.13 -14.53
C ILE A 62 -10.90 -22.78 -14.82
N GLN A 63 -10.62 -23.10 -16.09
CA GLN A 63 -9.31 -23.64 -16.51
C GLN A 63 -8.22 -22.58 -16.33
N GLN A 64 -8.47 -21.34 -16.74
CA GLN A 64 -7.52 -20.24 -16.56
C GLN A 64 -7.25 -19.93 -15.08
N VAL A 65 -8.29 -19.95 -14.24
CA VAL A 65 -8.14 -19.82 -12.78
C VAL A 65 -7.31 -20.97 -12.21
N THR A 66 -7.56 -22.20 -12.66
CA THR A 66 -6.80 -23.38 -12.23
C THR A 66 -5.32 -23.24 -12.59
N THR A 67 -5.00 -22.79 -13.81
CA THR A 67 -3.62 -22.55 -14.25
C THR A 67 -2.95 -21.46 -13.41
N ARG A 68 -3.65 -20.35 -13.12
CA ARG A 68 -3.10 -19.27 -12.29
C ARG A 68 -2.80 -19.70 -10.86
N LEU A 69 -3.66 -20.53 -10.28
CA LEU A 69 -3.52 -20.97 -8.90
C LEU A 69 -2.62 -22.20 -8.77
N HIS A 70 -2.25 -22.86 -9.87
CA HIS A 70 -1.54 -24.14 -9.84
C HIS A 70 -0.30 -24.11 -8.94
N GLY A 71 -0.26 -25.01 -7.95
CA GLY A 71 0.86 -25.12 -6.99
C GLY A 71 0.88 -24.05 -5.90
N CYS A 72 0.03 -23.02 -5.96
CA CYS A 72 -0.04 -21.97 -4.95
C CYS A 72 -0.75 -22.49 -3.70
N LYS A 73 -0.08 -22.46 -2.54
CA LYS A 73 -0.72 -22.65 -1.23
C LYS A 73 -1.25 -21.32 -0.66
N LEU A 74 -0.60 -20.23 -1.03
CA LEU A 74 -0.98 -18.86 -0.71
C LEU A 74 -1.07 -18.06 -2.00
N PHE A 75 -2.14 -17.27 -2.14
CA PHE A 75 -2.33 -16.37 -3.27
C PHE A 75 -2.57 -14.94 -2.75
N PRO A 76 -1.65 -13.99 -3.02
CA PRO A 76 -1.79 -12.62 -2.54
C PRO A 76 -2.91 -11.91 -3.29
N LEU A 77 -3.79 -11.22 -2.56
CA LEU A 77 -4.84 -10.38 -3.11
C LEU A 77 -4.41 -8.90 -3.20
N GLY A 78 -3.36 -8.52 -2.48
CA GLY A 78 -2.85 -7.16 -2.40
C GLY A 78 -2.93 -6.58 -0.98
N GLN A 79 -2.67 -5.28 -0.88
CA GLN A 79 -2.78 -4.50 0.35
C GLN A 79 -3.97 -3.55 0.25
N PHE A 80 -4.72 -3.42 1.33
CA PHE A 80 -5.93 -2.62 1.38
C PHE A 80 -5.99 -1.82 2.67
N GLU A 81 -6.70 -0.69 2.64
CA GLU A 81 -7.08 0.03 3.84
C GLU A 81 -7.87 -0.87 4.80
N ALA A 82 -7.65 -0.74 6.11
CA ALA A 82 -8.13 -1.71 7.10
C ALA A 82 -9.65 -2.00 7.02
N LYS A 83 -10.47 -0.98 6.74
CA LYS A 83 -11.93 -1.14 6.59
C LYS A 83 -12.29 -1.94 5.34
N GLU A 84 -11.61 -1.68 4.23
CA GLU A 84 -11.80 -2.41 2.99
C GLU A 84 -11.30 -3.85 3.12
N ALA A 85 -10.14 -4.06 3.74
CA ALA A 85 -9.56 -5.38 3.97
C ALA A 85 -10.56 -6.29 4.72
N ARG A 86 -11.19 -5.79 5.79
CA ARG A 86 -12.23 -6.52 6.54
C ARG A 86 -13.43 -6.87 5.67
N ARG A 87 -13.87 -5.94 4.81
CA ARG A 87 -15.00 -6.17 3.89
C ARG A 87 -14.67 -7.30 2.90
N ILE A 88 -13.49 -7.25 2.27
CA ILE A 88 -13.04 -8.26 1.31
C ILE A 88 -12.88 -9.62 2.00
N ALA A 89 -12.22 -9.65 3.16
CA ALA A 89 -12.03 -10.87 3.93
C ALA A 89 -13.36 -11.51 4.35
N ALA A 90 -14.33 -10.71 4.80
CA ALA A 90 -15.68 -11.19 5.13
C ALA A 90 -16.39 -11.78 3.90
N GLN A 91 -16.34 -11.12 2.75
CA GLN A 91 -16.94 -11.63 1.50
C GLN A 91 -16.30 -12.95 1.05
N ALA A 92 -14.98 -13.07 1.14
CA ALA A 92 -14.27 -14.30 0.81
C ALA A 92 -14.61 -15.45 1.77
N ARG A 93 -14.66 -15.18 3.08
CA ARG A 93 -15.06 -16.16 4.11
C ARG A 93 -16.49 -16.64 3.91
N GLN A 94 -17.42 -15.76 3.52
CA GLN A 94 -18.79 -16.15 3.18
C GLN A 94 -18.87 -17.12 1.99
N GLN A 95 -17.88 -17.11 1.10
CA GLN A 95 -17.77 -18.06 -0.02
C GLN A 95 -16.96 -19.33 0.35
N GLY A 96 -16.64 -19.52 1.63
CA GLY A 96 -15.90 -20.67 2.15
C GLY A 96 -14.39 -20.61 1.93
N LEU A 97 -13.83 -19.45 1.62
CA LEU A 97 -12.39 -19.26 1.46
C LEU A 97 -11.72 -18.95 2.79
N THR A 98 -10.52 -19.49 2.99
CA THR A 98 -9.65 -19.09 4.11
C THR A 98 -8.83 -17.87 3.70
N VAL A 99 -8.88 -16.82 4.51
CA VAL A 99 -8.18 -15.55 4.27
C VAL A 99 -7.21 -15.29 5.41
N LEU A 100 -5.95 -15.07 5.06
CA LEU A 100 -4.94 -14.54 5.96
C LEU A 100 -4.92 -13.02 5.85
N GLU A 101 -4.84 -12.38 7.01
CA GLU A 101 -4.74 -10.94 7.16
C GLU A 101 -3.39 -10.64 7.82
N GLU A 102 -2.58 -9.81 7.17
CA GLU A 102 -1.29 -9.35 7.70
C GLU A 102 -1.34 -7.83 7.86
N PRO A 103 -1.50 -7.31 9.09
CA PRO A 103 -1.48 -5.88 9.33
C PRO A 103 -0.13 -5.30 8.97
N SER A 104 -0.13 -4.19 8.23
CA SER A 104 1.08 -3.43 7.90
C SER A 104 0.83 -1.96 8.16
N SER A 105 1.64 -1.34 9.00
CA SER A 105 1.66 0.11 9.17
C SER A 105 2.80 0.69 8.36
N THR A 106 2.50 1.62 7.46
CA THR A 106 3.52 2.40 6.77
C THR A 106 3.44 3.85 7.23
N VAL A 107 4.58 4.38 7.62
CA VAL A 107 4.74 5.79 7.96
C VAL A 107 5.16 6.52 6.70
N HIS A 108 4.42 7.57 6.35
CA HIS A 108 4.79 8.49 5.29
C HIS A 108 4.82 9.92 5.81
N PHE A 109 5.60 10.77 5.16
CA PHE A 109 5.69 12.18 5.48
C PHE A 109 5.24 13.02 4.30
N LEU A 110 4.45 14.05 4.59
CA LEU A 110 3.90 14.96 3.62
C LEU A 110 4.46 16.37 3.83
N PRO A 111 5.31 16.89 2.93
CA PRO A 111 5.80 18.26 3.04
C PRO A 111 4.64 19.24 2.92
N THR A 112 4.45 20.03 3.97
CA THR A 112 3.34 20.96 4.13
C THR A 112 3.91 22.34 4.45
N ASN A 113 3.61 23.33 3.62
CA ASN A 113 3.89 24.72 3.93
C ASN A 113 2.76 25.27 4.80
N LEU A 114 3.08 25.49 6.08
CA LEU A 114 2.15 25.87 7.13
C LEU A 114 1.74 27.34 7.05
N LEU A 115 2.53 28.18 6.40
CA LEU A 115 2.21 29.60 6.21
C LEU A 115 1.20 29.78 5.07
N SER A 116 1.37 29.01 3.98
CA SER A 116 0.46 29.08 2.82
C SER A 116 -0.65 28.03 2.81
N ASN A 117 -0.66 27.11 3.77
CA ASN A 117 -1.53 25.92 3.81
C ASN A 117 -1.48 25.12 2.49
N ARG A 118 -0.26 24.89 1.98
CA ARG A 118 -0.02 24.14 0.73
C ARG A 118 0.69 22.84 1.03
N VAL A 119 0.47 21.86 0.18
CA VAL A 119 1.08 20.54 0.27
C VAL A 119 1.88 20.28 -1.00
N LEU A 120 3.06 19.67 -0.84
CA LEU A 120 3.83 19.13 -1.96
C LEU A 120 3.49 17.65 -2.12
N LEU A 121 2.97 17.29 -3.29
CA LEU A 121 2.80 15.91 -3.71
C LEU A 121 3.95 15.52 -4.63
N ILE A 122 4.54 14.37 -4.36
CA ILE A 122 5.60 13.76 -5.16
C ILE A 122 5.08 12.38 -5.57
N ASP A 123 4.81 12.20 -6.87
CA ASP A 123 4.15 10.99 -7.37
C ASP A 123 5.05 9.75 -7.33
N ASP A 124 6.37 9.92 -7.38
CA ASP A 124 7.33 8.83 -7.22
C ASP A 124 7.60 8.57 -5.73
N GLU A 125 7.17 7.40 -5.25
CA GLU A 125 7.29 7.00 -3.84
C GLU A 125 8.75 6.93 -3.35
N ASN A 126 9.69 6.50 -4.21
CA ASN A 126 11.10 6.40 -3.83
C ASN A 126 11.73 7.79 -3.73
N LEU A 127 11.38 8.69 -4.66
CA LEU A 127 11.81 10.08 -4.62
C LEU A 127 11.21 10.79 -3.40
N ALA A 128 9.91 10.63 -3.16
CA ALA A 128 9.22 11.18 -2.00
C ALA A 128 9.91 10.75 -0.70
N LYS A 129 10.26 9.46 -0.61
CA LYS A 129 11.02 8.91 0.51
C LYS A 129 12.34 9.59 0.75
N ARG A 130 13.16 9.69 -0.29
CA ARG A 130 14.47 10.35 -0.17
C ARG A 130 14.34 11.83 0.18
N VAL A 131 13.32 12.51 -0.34
CA VAL A 131 13.07 13.94 -0.05
C VAL A 131 12.72 14.14 1.42
N TYR A 132 11.79 13.37 2.00
CA TYR A 132 11.47 13.54 3.42
C TYR A 132 12.59 13.06 4.35
N GLU A 133 13.35 12.02 3.98
CA GLU A 133 14.52 11.58 4.76
C GLU A 133 15.58 12.68 4.80
N ALA A 134 15.85 13.32 3.66
CA ALA A 134 16.76 14.47 3.58
C ALA A 134 16.24 15.65 4.40
N ALA A 135 14.96 15.99 4.31
CA ALA A 135 14.34 17.07 5.09
C ALA A 135 14.44 16.82 6.60
N ILE A 136 14.18 15.59 7.07
CA ILE A 136 14.34 15.19 8.48
C ILE A 136 15.80 15.36 8.90
N LEU A 137 16.75 14.90 8.08
CA LEU A 137 18.19 15.01 8.36
C LEU A 137 18.63 16.47 8.51
N HIS A 138 18.02 17.39 7.76
CA HIS A 138 18.30 18.83 7.83
C HIS A 138 17.45 19.57 8.88
N GLY A 139 16.68 18.85 9.70
CA GLY A 139 15.97 19.41 10.85
C GLY A 139 14.63 20.06 10.52
N VAL A 140 14.02 19.75 9.37
CA VAL A 140 12.66 20.22 9.06
C VAL A 140 11.68 19.67 10.12
N PRO A 141 10.83 20.53 10.72
CA PRO A 141 9.98 20.12 11.83
C PRO A 141 8.93 19.11 11.39
N VAL A 142 8.79 18.02 12.16
CA VAL A 142 7.77 16.98 11.96
C VAL A 142 6.59 17.24 12.88
N ARG A 143 5.37 17.24 12.32
CA ARG A 143 4.10 17.35 13.06
C ARG A 143 3.36 16.03 13.00
N HIS A 144 2.90 15.56 14.15
CA HIS A 144 2.00 14.42 14.25
C HIS A 144 0.58 14.96 14.21
N ILE A 145 -0.21 14.50 13.24
CA ILE A 145 -1.65 14.76 13.21
C ILE A 145 -2.31 13.45 13.60
N GLU A 146 -3.03 13.46 14.73
CA GLU A 146 -3.93 12.37 15.06
C GLU A 146 -5.14 12.48 14.10
N ALA A 147 -5.34 11.45 13.28
CA ALA A 147 -6.51 11.30 12.43
C ALA A 147 -7.61 10.55 13.19
#